data_AF-A0A965RY17-F1
#
_entry.id   AF-A0A965RY17-F1
#
_cell.length_a   1.000
_cell.length_b   1.000
_cell.length_c   1.000
_cell.angle_alpha   90.00
_cell.angle_beta   90.00
_cell.angle_gamma   90.00
#
_symmetry.space_group_name_H-M   'P 1'
#
loop_
_entity.id
_entity.type
_entity.pdbx_description
1 polymer ?
#
loop_
_entity_poly.entity_id
_entity_poly.type
_entity_poly.pdbx_seq_one_letter_code
_entity_poly.pdbx_strand_id
1 'polypeptide(L)'
;NTFISSLSFLALVVLLSIFIIQMKKHQEILGIKLALLFGIVSILMIHYVYLLEMNIEIVHAFAYGGLIFLFFAFFKRWAAAVIFSIPIMLIDEWNQYINLYPTYVEYWELNDVVLDILGEIFVLIFLFSMNIKSNNSKVKWFKKSEFIFGLSLICFFSILTLTGIFAIHQSQARDYTQFVMSRLQNYNVSWHVHGLTKKVYYIMNPKEAMGIIVVFCITLFYLDSTLAKE
;
A
#
# COMPACT_ATOMS: atom_id res chain seq x y z
N ASN A 1 -30.54 6.21 1.45
CA ASN A 1 -29.38 7.01 0.98
C ASN A 1 -29.13 8.26 1.80
N THR A 2 -30.10 9.16 1.99
CA THR A 2 -29.90 10.40 2.80
C THR A 2 -29.41 10.14 4.23
N PHE A 3 -29.99 9.16 4.93
CA PHE A 3 -29.57 8.80 6.29
C PHE A 3 -28.10 8.36 6.38
N ILE A 4 -27.65 7.47 5.50
CA ILE A 4 -26.26 6.99 5.46
C ILE A 4 -25.33 8.16 5.15
N SER A 5 -25.67 8.98 4.16
CA SER A 5 -24.88 10.17 3.81
C SER A 5 -24.77 11.17 4.98
N SER A 6 -25.87 11.41 5.70
CA SER A 6 -25.86 12.27 6.90
C SER A 6 -24.99 11.70 8.02
N LEU A 7 -25.04 10.39 8.24
CA LEU A 7 -24.21 9.71 9.24
C LEU A 7 -22.72 9.77 8.88
N SER A 8 -22.37 9.49 7.62
CA SER A 8 -20.99 9.60 7.12
C SER A 8 -20.47 11.03 7.22
N PHE A 9 -21.29 12.03 6.88
CA PHE A 9 -20.93 13.44 7.02
C PHE A 9 -20.68 13.82 8.49
N LEU A 10 -21.56 13.40 9.40
CA LEU A 10 -21.37 13.65 10.83
C LEU A 10 -20.09 12.99 11.35
N ALA A 11 -19.83 11.73 10.98
CA ALA A 11 -18.61 11.02 11.36
C ALA A 11 -17.35 11.75 10.84
N LEU A 12 -17.38 12.24 9.60
CA LEU A 12 -16.29 13.03 9.03
C LEU A 12 -16.06 14.34 9.80
N VAL A 13 -17.12 15.09 10.12
CA VAL A 13 -17.02 16.33 10.90
C VAL A 13 -16.43 16.07 12.29
N VAL A 14 -16.86 15.00 12.96
CA VAL A 14 -16.32 14.60 14.27
C VAL A 14 -14.84 14.23 14.16
N LEU A 15 -14.46 13.40 13.18
CA LEU A 15 -13.07 13.00 12.96
C LEU A 15 -12.18 14.22 12.66
N LEU A 16 -12.62 15.12 11.79
CA LEU A 16 -11.90 16.36 11.46
C LEU A 16 -11.77 17.27 12.69
N SER A 17 -12.83 17.39 13.50
CA SER A 17 -12.80 18.20 14.73
C SER A 17 -11.80 17.65 15.74
N ILE A 18 -11.83 16.32 15.98
CA ILE A 18 -10.86 15.64 16.85
C ILE A 18 -9.44 15.86 16.31
N PHE A 19 -9.25 15.67 15.01
CA PHE A 19 -7.96 15.85 14.35
C PHE A 19 -7.43 17.29 14.53
N ILE A 20 -8.24 18.32 14.29
CA ILE A 20 -7.85 19.73 14.47
C ILE A 20 -7.51 20.01 15.94
N ILE A 21 -8.30 19.50 16.89
CA ILE A 21 -8.04 19.66 18.32
C ILE A 21 -6.69 19.03 18.70
N GLN A 22 -6.41 17.82 18.22
CA GLN A 22 -5.15 17.13 18.50
C GLN A 22 -3.94 17.85 17.88
N MET A 23 -4.08 18.36 16.66
CA MET A 23 -3.04 19.15 16.00
C MET A 23 -2.73 20.44 16.76
N LYS A 24 -3.75 21.12 17.29
CA LYS A 24 -3.57 22.32 18.12
C LYS A 24 -2.94 22.02 19.48
N LYS A 25 -3.22 20.85 20.06
CA LYS A 25 -2.67 20.44 21.37
C LYS A 25 -1.18 20.14 21.31
N HIS A 26 -0.67 19.66 20.19
CA HIS A 26 0.70 19.16 20.04
C HIS A 26 1.48 19.94 18.97
N GLN A 27 1.72 21.23 19.23
CA GLN A 27 2.31 22.14 18.24
C GLN A 27 3.81 21.91 17.96
N GLU A 28 4.54 21.30 18.90
CA GLU A 28 6.01 21.17 18.84
C GLU A 28 6.50 20.44 17.58
N ILE A 29 5.71 19.48 17.08
CA ILE A 29 6.01 18.69 15.87
C ILE A 29 4.98 18.90 14.75
N LEU A 30 4.24 20.03 14.78
CA LEU A 30 3.16 20.32 13.84
C LEU A 30 3.66 20.37 12.39
N GLY A 31 4.83 20.97 12.16
CA GLY A 31 5.44 21.05 10.83
C GLY A 31 5.70 19.69 10.21
N ILE A 32 6.23 18.73 10.99
CA ILE A 32 6.49 17.36 10.54
C ILE A 32 5.17 16.64 10.22
N LYS A 33 4.17 16.75 11.10
CA LYS A 33 2.84 16.15 10.89
C LYS A 33 2.20 16.66 9.61
N LEU A 34 2.20 17.98 9.39
CA LEU A 34 1.65 18.59 8.18
C LEU A 34 2.43 18.19 6.93
N ALA A 35 3.76 18.15 6.99
CA ALA A 35 4.58 17.73 5.86
C ALA A 35 4.32 16.26 5.47
N LEU A 36 4.22 15.36 6.45
CA LEU A 36 3.89 13.95 6.22
C LEU A 36 2.49 13.78 5.63
N LEU A 37 1.49 14.47 6.19
CA LEU A 37 0.11 14.45 5.69
C LEU A 37 0.01 14.99 4.26
N PHE A 38 0.63 16.14 4.01
CA PHE A 38 0.65 16.73 2.67
C PHE A 38 1.37 15.81 1.68
N GLY A 39 2.49 15.21 2.08
CA GLY A 39 3.24 14.25 1.27
C GLY A 39 2.40 13.02 0.89
N ILE A 40 1.78 12.35 1.87
CA ILE A 40 0.98 11.15 1.60
C ILE A 40 -0.26 11.45 0.76
N VAL A 41 -0.94 12.57 1.02
CA VAL A 41 -2.10 13.01 0.20
C VAL A 41 -1.65 13.32 -1.22
N SER A 42 -0.49 13.96 -1.41
CA SER A 42 0.03 14.25 -2.75
C SER A 42 0.35 12.96 -3.51
N ILE A 43 0.96 11.95 -2.86
CA ILE A 43 1.25 10.66 -3.49
C ILE A 43 -0.04 9.91 -3.83
N LEU A 44 -1.03 9.90 -2.92
CA LEU A 44 -2.35 9.32 -3.19
C LEU A 44 -3.05 10.00 -4.38
N MET A 45 -2.94 11.32 -4.51
CA MET A 45 -3.50 12.06 -5.64
C MET A 45 -2.80 11.70 -6.95
N ILE A 46 -1.46 11.58 -6.95
CA ILE A 46 -0.71 11.11 -8.12
C ILE A 46 -1.16 9.70 -8.51
N HIS A 47 -1.30 8.80 -7.53
CA HIS A 47 -1.78 7.44 -7.76
C HIS A 47 -3.21 7.43 -8.34
N TYR A 48 -4.14 8.18 -7.73
CA TYR A 48 -5.52 8.28 -8.20
C TYR A 48 -5.64 8.75 -9.65
N VAL A 49 -4.82 9.75 -10.04
CA VAL A 49 -4.85 10.33 -11.38
C VAL A 49 -4.21 9.40 -12.41
N TYR A 50 -3.07 8.79 -12.08
CA TYR A 50 -2.23 8.13 -13.08
C TYR A 50 -2.20 6.60 -12.99
N LEU A 51 -2.39 6.00 -11.83
CA LEU A 51 -2.16 4.57 -11.61
C LEU A 51 -3.47 3.76 -11.45
N LEU A 52 -4.55 4.39 -10.98
CA LEU A 52 -5.86 3.73 -10.88
C LEU A 52 -6.46 3.42 -12.25
N GLU A 53 -6.83 2.16 -12.47
CA GLU A 53 -7.55 1.71 -13.66
C GLU A 53 -9.00 2.22 -13.61
N MET A 54 -9.66 2.08 -12.45
CA MET A 54 -11.00 2.59 -12.19
C MET A 54 -11.05 3.45 -10.93
N ASN A 55 -11.89 4.50 -10.93
CA ASN A 55 -12.01 5.35 -9.73
C ASN A 55 -12.60 4.60 -8.52
N ILE A 56 -13.30 3.49 -8.73
CA ILE A 56 -13.87 2.69 -7.63
C ILE A 56 -12.79 1.96 -6.83
N GLU A 57 -11.64 1.65 -7.44
CA GLU A 57 -10.50 0.99 -6.79
C GLU A 57 -9.93 1.84 -5.64
N ILE A 58 -10.25 3.14 -5.54
CA ILE A 58 -9.91 3.95 -4.35
C ILE A 58 -10.45 3.34 -3.04
N VAL A 59 -11.46 2.47 -3.11
CA VAL A 59 -11.96 1.69 -1.98
C VAL A 59 -10.88 0.83 -1.32
N HIS A 60 -9.89 0.36 -2.08
CA HIS A 60 -8.74 -0.42 -1.61
C HIS A 60 -7.96 0.34 -0.53
N ALA A 61 -7.60 1.60 -0.78
CA ALA A 61 -6.93 2.46 0.20
C ALA A 61 -7.74 2.58 1.52
N PHE A 62 -9.08 2.65 1.44
CA PHE A 62 -9.92 2.70 2.64
C PHE A 62 -10.06 1.35 3.34
N ALA A 63 -10.16 0.25 2.58
CA ALA A 63 -10.28 -1.10 3.12
C ALA A 63 -9.01 -1.52 3.87
N TYR A 64 -7.84 -1.36 3.26
CA TYR A 64 -6.55 -1.65 3.89
C TYR A 64 -6.17 -0.61 4.94
N GLY A 65 -6.55 0.67 4.75
CA GLY A 65 -6.53 1.66 5.81
C GLY A 65 -7.39 1.27 7.03
N GLY A 66 -8.47 0.49 6.84
CA GLY A 66 -9.21 -0.15 7.94
C GLY A 66 -8.42 -1.29 8.58
N LEU A 67 -7.84 -2.18 7.76
CA LEU A 67 -7.05 -3.33 8.20
C LEU A 67 -5.88 -2.93 9.09
N ILE A 68 -5.18 -1.82 8.76
CA ILE A 68 -4.01 -1.39 9.51
C ILE A 68 -4.34 -1.01 10.96
N PHE A 69 -5.57 -0.61 11.29
CA PHE A 69 -5.95 -0.38 12.68
C PHE A 69 -5.81 -1.65 13.52
N LEU A 70 -6.18 -2.81 12.96
CA LEU A 70 -6.08 -4.11 13.65
C LEU A 70 -4.62 -4.52 13.79
N PHE A 71 -3.85 -4.44 12.70
CA PHE A 71 -2.43 -4.77 12.70
C PHE A 71 -1.63 -3.85 13.63
N PHE A 72 -1.89 -2.55 13.59
CA PHE A 72 -1.24 -1.59 14.47
C PHE A 72 -1.64 -1.80 15.94
N ALA A 73 -2.89 -2.16 16.25
CA ALA A 73 -3.29 -2.50 17.61
C ALA A 73 -2.51 -3.72 18.16
N PHE A 74 -2.22 -4.70 17.30
CA PHE A 74 -1.46 -5.90 17.66
C PHE A 74 0.04 -5.65 17.80
N PHE A 75 0.67 -5.03 16.79
CA PHE A 75 2.12 -4.87 16.74
C PHE A 75 2.64 -3.61 17.43
N LYS A 76 1.80 -2.55 17.51
CA LYS A 76 2.14 -1.20 17.96
C LYS A 76 3.38 -0.60 17.29
N ARG A 77 3.70 -1.05 16.08
CA ARG A 77 4.87 -0.64 15.28
C ARG A 77 4.43 -0.43 13.85
N TRP A 78 4.80 0.67 13.23
CA TRP A 78 4.28 1.04 11.91
C TRP A 78 4.81 0.11 10.83
N ALA A 79 6.12 -0.13 10.82
CA ALA A 79 6.73 -1.02 9.83
C ALA A 79 6.19 -2.45 9.97
N ALA A 80 6.01 -2.93 11.20
CA ALA A 80 5.42 -4.25 11.42
C ALA A 80 3.97 -4.33 10.92
N ALA A 81 3.16 -3.31 11.22
CA ALA A 81 1.76 -3.31 10.85
C ALA A 81 1.57 -3.43 9.32
N VAL A 82 2.36 -2.67 8.54
CA VAL A 82 2.31 -2.69 7.07
C VAL A 82 2.98 -3.93 6.49
N ILE A 83 4.17 -4.31 6.96
CA ILE A 83 4.89 -5.44 6.35
C ILE A 83 4.15 -6.77 6.55
N PHE A 84 3.45 -6.93 7.67
CA PHE A 84 2.65 -8.13 7.91
C PHE A 84 1.29 -8.12 7.19
N SER A 85 0.81 -6.99 6.67
CA SER A 85 -0.41 -6.92 5.84
C SER A 85 -0.13 -7.17 4.36
N ILE A 86 1.10 -6.94 3.87
CA ILE A 86 1.48 -7.18 2.46
C ILE A 86 1.05 -8.57 1.92
N PRO A 87 1.24 -9.70 2.64
CA PRO A 87 0.76 -10.99 2.15
C PRO A 87 -0.75 -11.04 1.88
N ILE A 88 -1.55 -10.32 2.67
CA ILE A 88 -3.00 -10.25 2.50
C ILE A 88 -3.32 -9.49 1.21
N MET A 89 -2.68 -8.33 0.99
CA MET A 89 -2.82 -7.54 -0.25
C MET A 89 -2.45 -8.36 -1.49
N LEU A 90 -1.30 -9.04 -1.44
CA LEU A 90 -0.84 -9.88 -2.57
C LEU A 90 -1.79 -11.05 -2.85
N ILE A 91 -2.38 -11.67 -1.81
CA ILE A 91 -3.34 -12.76 -1.96
C ILE A 91 -4.67 -12.25 -2.52
N ASP A 92 -5.11 -11.07 -2.11
CA ASP A 92 -6.31 -10.42 -2.64
C ASP A 92 -6.16 -10.21 -4.15
N GLU A 93 -5.09 -9.54 -4.57
CA GLU A 93 -4.81 -9.31 -5.99
C GLU A 93 -4.56 -10.60 -6.78
N TRP A 94 -3.92 -11.59 -6.15
CA TRP A 94 -3.77 -12.91 -6.76
C TRP A 94 -5.14 -13.54 -7.02
N ASN A 95 -6.04 -13.49 -6.04
CA ASN A 95 -7.36 -14.08 -6.16
C ASN A 95 -8.20 -13.36 -7.22
N GLN A 96 -8.09 -12.04 -7.33
CA GLN A 96 -8.71 -11.27 -8.41
C GLN A 96 -8.18 -11.71 -9.78
N TYR A 97 -6.85 -11.80 -9.90
CA TYR A 97 -6.15 -12.14 -11.14
C TYR A 97 -6.42 -13.58 -11.63
N ILE A 98 -6.42 -14.56 -10.73
CA ILE A 98 -6.54 -15.98 -11.07
C ILE A 98 -7.99 -16.47 -11.08
N ASN A 99 -8.81 -16.05 -10.11
CA ASN A 99 -10.12 -16.67 -9.87
C ASN A 99 -11.30 -15.77 -10.29
N LEU A 100 -11.27 -14.48 -9.96
CA LEU A 100 -12.45 -13.62 -10.14
C LEU A 100 -12.57 -13.07 -11.56
N TYR A 101 -11.46 -12.60 -12.14
CA TYR A 101 -11.47 -11.93 -13.44
C TYR A 101 -10.37 -12.44 -14.40
N PRO A 102 -10.20 -13.76 -14.57
CA PRO A 102 -9.06 -14.33 -15.30
C PRO A 102 -8.99 -13.98 -16.79
N THR A 103 -10.10 -13.56 -17.39
CA THR A 103 -10.20 -13.16 -18.81
C THR A 103 -10.18 -11.64 -19.02
N TYR A 104 -10.38 -10.87 -17.97
CA TYR A 104 -10.43 -9.40 -18.01
C TYR A 104 -9.11 -8.80 -17.55
N VAL A 105 -8.60 -9.28 -16.41
CA VAL A 105 -7.36 -8.77 -15.81
C VAL A 105 -6.15 -9.41 -16.49
N GLU A 106 -5.44 -8.66 -17.31
CA GLU A 106 -4.29 -9.17 -18.07
C GLU A 106 -2.97 -9.13 -17.29
N TYR A 107 -2.94 -8.57 -16.10
CA TYR A 107 -1.73 -8.43 -15.29
C TYR A 107 -2.07 -8.43 -13.81
N TRP A 108 -1.15 -8.88 -12.97
CA TRP A 108 -1.31 -8.84 -11.53
C TRP A 108 -1.22 -7.39 -11.07
N GLU A 109 -2.32 -6.83 -10.56
CA GLU A 109 -2.54 -5.40 -10.30
C GLU A 109 -1.72 -4.90 -9.10
N LEU A 110 -0.41 -4.85 -9.25
CA LEU A 110 0.51 -4.34 -8.22
C LEU A 110 0.35 -2.82 -7.99
N ASN A 111 -0.36 -2.12 -8.88
CA ASN A 111 -0.83 -0.76 -8.63
C ASN A 111 -1.71 -0.70 -7.38
N ASP A 112 -2.60 -1.68 -7.21
CA ASP A 112 -3.56 -1.72 -6.12
C ASP A 112 -2.87 -2.11 -4.81
N VAL A 113 -1.90 -3.03 -4.84
CA VAL A 113 -1.04 -3.29 -3.66
C VAL A 113 -0.30 -2.03 -3.19
N VAL A 114 0.17 -1.19 -4.12
CA VAL A 114 0.79 0.10 -3.77
C VAL A 114 -0.25 1.06 -3.19
N LEU A 115 -1.47 1.07 -3.72
CA LEU A 115 -2.57 1.88 -3.19
C LEU A 115 -2.97 1.45 -1.77
N ASP A 116 -3.03 0.15 -1.52
CA ASP A 116 -3.31 -0.44 -0.21
C ASP A 116 -2.33 0.09 0.82
N ILE A 117 -1.02 -0.04 0.53
CA ILE A 117 0.05 0.45 1.40
C ILE A 117 -0.06 1.96 1.62
N LEU A 118 -0.40 2.75 0.58
CA LEU A 118 -0.62 4.18 0.74
C LEU A 118 -1.80 4.49 1.68
N GLY A 119 -2.88 3.72 1.58
CA GLY A 119 -4.02 3.79 2.51
C GLY A 119 -3.62 3.49 3.95
N GLU A 120 -2.81 2.46 4.16
CA GLU A 120 -2.27 2.11 5.47
C GLU A 120 -1.35 3.19 6.04
N ILE A 121 -0.42 3.70 5.23
CA ILE A 121 0.49 4.79 5.61
C ILE A 121 -0.30 6.05 5.96
N PHE A 122 -1.34 6.38 5.19
CA PHE A 122 -2.21 7.52 5.49
C PHE A 122 -2.83 7.39 6.88
N VAL A 123 -3.36 6.22 7.23
CA VAL A 123 -3.95 5.98 8.55
C VAL A 123 -2.90 6.00 9.66
N LEU A 124 -1.70 5.46 9.44
CA LEU A 124 -0.62 5.54 10.43
C LEU A 124 -0.16 6.98 10.68
N ILE A 125 -0.04 7.80 9.64
CA ILE A 125 0.25 9.24 9.76
C ILE A 125 -0.90 9.98 10.45
N PHE A 126 -2.15 9.58 10.21
CA PHE A 126 -3.31 10.11 10.91
C PHE A 126 -3.24 9.78 12.42
N LEU A 127 -2.96 8.53 12.79
CA LEU A 127 -2.76 8.09 14.17
C LEU A 127 -1.60 8.85 14.83
N PHE A 128 -0.48 9.01 14.14
CA PHE A 128 0.64 9.83 14.60
C PHE A 128 0.24 11.27 14.89
N SER A 129 -0.58 11.85 14.02
CA SER A 129 -1.08 13.22 14.18
C SER A 129 -1.95 13.35 15.43
N MET A 130 -2.69 12.30 15.78
CA MET A 130 -3.42 12.14 17.05
C MET A 130 -2.53 11.84 18.26
N ASN A 131 -1.20 11.92 18.11
CA ASN A 131 -0.20 11.63 19.14
C ASN A 131 -0.18 10.16 19.61
N ILE A 132 -0.67 9.24 18.77
CA ILE A 132 -0.52 7.80 18.98
C ILE A 132 0.82 7.39 18.37
N LYS A 133 1.80 7.17 19.24
CA LYS A 133 3.19 6.89 18.83
C LYS A 133 3.42 5.39 18.61
N SER A 134 4.34 5.09 17.70
CA SER A 134 4.89 3.75 17.53
C SER A 134 5.72 3.36 18.75
N ASN A 135 5.68 2.09 19.14
CA ASN A 135 6.50 1.55 20.21
C ASN A 135 7.91 1.24 19.70
N ASN A 136 8.89 2.04 20.11
CA ASN A 136 10.27 1.76 19.73
C ASN A 136 10.84 0.61 20.55
N SER A 137 11.07 -0.52 19.88
CA SER A 137 11.92 -1.56 20.45
C SER A 137 13.38 -1.12 20.42
N LYS A 138 14.12 -1.36 21.51
CA LYS A 138 15.59 -1.17 21.55
C LYS A 138 16.35 -2.15 20.65
N VAL A 139 15.67 -3.13 20.07
CA VAL A 139 16.23 -4.09 19.13
C VAL A 139 16.67 -3.37 17.84
N LYS A 140 17.90 -3.67 17.39
CA LYS A 140 18.44 -3.15 16.11
C LYS A 140 17.48 -3.49 14.97
N TRP A 141 17.28 -2.56 14.04
CA TRP A 141 16.27 -2.66 12.98
C TRP A 141 16.34 -3.97 12.18
N PHE A 142 17.54 -4.42 11.80
CA PHE A 142 17.75 -5.67 11.03
C PHE A 142 17.48 -6.96 11.81
N LYS A 143 17.27 -6.88 13.13
CA LYS A 143 16.86 -8.02 13.98
C LYS A 143 15.36 -8.03 14.28
N LYS A 144 14.62 -7.03 13.80
CA LYS A 144 13.17 -6.96 14.02
C LYS A 144 12.47 -8.03 13.16
N SER A 145 11.43 -8.65 13.72
CA SER A 145 10.66 -9.72 13.07
C SER A 145 10.13 -9.32 11.70
N GLU A 146 9.63 -8.10 11.58
CA GLU A 146 9.08 -7.54 10.35
C GLU A 146 10.16 -7.35 9.27
N PHE A 147 11.40 -7.03 9.66
CA PHE A 147 12.50 -6.91 8.70
C PHE A 147 12.88 -8.28 8.15
N ILE A 148 13.02 -9.27 9.04
CA ILE A 148 13.33 -10.66 8.66
C ILE A 148 12.20 -11.21 7.77
N PHE A 149 10.94 -10.94 8.11
CA PHE A 149 9.79 -11.36 7.33
C PHE A 149 9.75 -10.71 5.94
N GLY A 150 9.89 -9.38 5.87
CA GLY A 150 9.94 -8.66 4.59
C GLY A 150 11.10 -9.11 3.70
N LEU A 151 12.29 -9.33 4.27
CA LEU A 151 13.44 -9.88 3.54
C LEU A 151 13.15 -11.30 3.04
N SER A 152 12.51 -12.13 3.87
CA SER A 152 12.13 -13.50 3.48
C SER A 152 11.13 -13.50 2.32
N LEU A 153 10.16 -12.58 2.30
CA LEU A 153 9.25 -12.40 1.17
C LEU A 153 9.99 -12.01 -0.11
N ILE A 154 10.89 -11.03 -0.05
CA ILE A 154 11.69 -10.60 -1.21
C ILE A 154 12.53 -11.77 -1.75
N CYS A 155 13.20 -12.51 -0.87
CA CYS A 155 13.98 -13.68 -1.24
C CYS A 155 13.12 -14.77 -1.87
N PHE A 156 11.94 -15.05 -1.30
CA PHE A 156 10.99 -16.02 -1.82
C PHE A 156 10.55 -15.68 -3.26
N PHE A 157 10.05 -14.46 -3.50
CA PHE A 157 9.65 -14.02 -4.84
C PHE A 157 10.82 -14.00 -5.82
N SER A 158 12.02 -13.62 -5.35
CA SER A 158 13.23 -13.62 -6.17
C SER A 158 13.62 -15.05 -6.60
N ILE A 159 13.57 -16.02 -5.69
CA ILE A 159 13.86 -17.43 -6.00
C ILE A 159 12.84 -17.98 -7.01
N LEU A 160 11.54 -17.73 -6.81
CA LEU A 160 10.50 -18.16 -7.74
C LEU A 160 10.68 -17.56 -9.14
N THR A 161 11.10 -16.30 -9.21
CA THR A 161 11.37 -15.61 -10.48
C THR A 161 12.63 -16.15 -11.16
N LEU A 162 13.73 -16.33 -10.42
CA LEU A 162 15.00 -16.84 -10.95
C LEU A 162 14.91 -18.30 -11.43
N THR A 163 14.13 -19.11 -10.72
CA THR A 163 13.86 -20.50 -11.12
C THR A 163 12.94 -20.61 -12.32
N GLY A 164 12.19 -19.55 -12.66
CA GLY A 164 11.22 -19.54 -13.76
C GLY A 164 9.85 -20.12 -13.39
N ILE A 165 9.61 -20.43 -12.11
CA ILE A 165 8.28 -20.78 -11.59
C ILE A 165 7.34 -19.59 -11.77
N PHE A 166 7.85 -18.38 -11.47
CA PHE A 166 7.20 -17.12 -11.78
C PHE A 166 7.88 -16.47 -12.98
N ALA A 167 7.10 -16.01 -13.95
CA ALA A 167 7.56 -15.16 -15.04
C ALA A 167 7.00 -13.75 -14.86
N ILE A 168 7.83 -12.71 -15.07
CA ILE A 168 7.38 -11.32 -14.97
C ILE A 168 6.46 -11.00 -16.16
N HIS A 169 6.84 -11.45 -17.35
CA HIS A 169 6.07 -11.27 -18.58
C HIS A 169 5.80 -12.61 -19.27
N GLN A 170 4.71 -12.69 -20.03
CA GLN A 170 4.36 -13.88 -20.80
C GLN A 170 5.48 -14.34 -21.75
N SER A 171 6.21 -13.39 -22.34
CA SER A 171 7.35 -13.68 -23.22
C SER A 171 8.53 -14.38 -22.52
N GLN A 172 8.56 -14.37 -21.19
CA GLN A 172 9.58 -15.01 -20.36
C GLN A 172 9.10 -16.35 -19.77
N ALA A 173 7.85 -16.73 -20.02
CA ALA A 173 7.30 -17.98 -19.54
C ALA A 173 8.02 -19.18 -20.16
N ARG A 174 8.24 -20.22 -19.35
CA ARG A 174 8.80 -21.52 -19.70
C ARG A 174 7.71 -22.59 -19.58
N ASP A 175 7.99 -23.80 -20.07
CA ASP A 175 7.03 -24.92 -20.04
C ASP A 175 6.51 -25.28 -18.64
N TYR A 176 7.30 -25.00 -17.59
CA TYR A 176 6.95 -25.26 -16.19
C TYR A 176 6.58 -24.00 -15.40
N THR A 177 6.45 -22.84 -16.05
CA THR A 177 6.01 -21.61 -15.39
C THR A 177 4.59 -21.79 -14.87
N GLN A 178 4.40 -21.53 -13.57
CA GLN A 178 3.10 -21.70 -12.89
C GLN A 178 2.34 -20.38 -12.76
N PHE A 179 3.06 -19.24 -12.78
CA PHE A 179 2.46 -17.93 -12.63
C PHE A 179 3.14 -16.92 -13.53
N VAL A 180 2.35 -16.16 -14.27
CA VAL A 180 2.82 -15.07 -15.11
C VAL A 180 2.24 -13.78 -14.54
N MET A 181 3.11 -12.86 -14.10
CA MET A 181 2.68 -11.60 -13.47
C MET A 181 2.03 -10.65 -14.47
N SER A 182 2.45 -10.66 -15.74
CA SER A 182 1.85 -9.85 -16.80
C SER A 182 1.67 -10.65 -18.08
N ARG A 183 0.41 -10.78 -18.51
CA ARG A 183 -0.02 -11.39 -19.78
C ARG A 183 -0.14 -10.37 -20.91
N LEU A 184 0.20 -9.11 -20.66
CA LEU A 184 0.17 -8.05 -21.67
C LEU A 184 1.05 -8.40 -22.87
N GLN A 185 0.49 -8.30 -24.08
CA GLN A 185 1.21 -8.61 -25.32
C GLN A 185 2.33 -7.59 -25.61
N ASN A 186 2.14 -6.32 -25.22
CA ASN A 186 3.10 -5.23 -25.43
C ASN A 186 3.64 -4.71 -24.09
N TYR A 187 4.53 -5.47 -23.45
CA TYR A 187 5.11 -5.11 -22.14
C TYR A 187 5.97 -3.83 -22.13
N ASN A 188 6.32 -3.28 -23.30
CA ASN A 188 7.04 -2.01 -23.44
C ASN A 188 6.13 -0.78 -23.34
N VAL A 189 4.80 -0.98 -23.37
CA VAL A 189 3.82 0.09 -23.21
C VAL A 189 3.34 0.04 -21.77
N SER A 190 3.70 1.04 -20.99
CA SER A 190 3.20 1.16 -19.61
C SER A 190 1.89 1.93 -19.51
N TRP A 191 1.50 2.70 -20.54
CA TRP A 191 0.27 3.49 -20.56
C TRP A 191 -0.84 2.76 -21.31
N HIS A 192 -1.96 2.51 -20.62
CA HIS A 192 -3.09 1.75 -21.13
C HIS A 192 -4.35 2.59 -21.13
N VAL A 193 -5.27 2.24 -22.03
CA VAL A 193 -6.61 2.82 -22.12
C VAL A 193 -7.59 1.76 -21.67
N HIS A 194 -8.30 2.03 -20.59
CA HIS A 194 -9.31 1.11 -20.09
C HIS A 194 -10.41 0.90 -21.15
N GLY A 195 -10.76 -0.36 -21.43
CA GLY A 195 -11.71 -0.72 -22.49
C GLY A 195 -13.09 -0.05 -22.36
N LEU A 196 -13.66 -0.05 -21.16
CA LEU A 196 -14.96 0.53 -20.83
C LEU A 196 -14.92 2.04 -20.52
N THR A 197 -14.09 2.47 -19.55
CA THR A 197 -14.12 3.86 -19.06
C THR A 197 -13.36 4.83 -19.95
N LYS A 198 -12.52 4.32 -20.86
CA LYS A 198 -11.58 5.10 -21.69
C LYS A 198 -10.57 5.91 -20.87
N LYS A 199 -10.45 5.67 -19.57
CA LYS A 199 -9.42 6.28 -18.71
C LYS A 199 -8.05 5.82 -19.19
N VAL A 200 -7.10 6.75 -19.25
CA VAL A 200 -5.69 6.46 -19.50
C VAL A 200 -5.00 6.31 -18.16
N TYR A 201 -4.28 5.22 -17.97
CA TYR A 201 -3.59 4.91 -16.72
C TYR A 201 -2.26 4.20 -16.99
N TYR A 202 -1.36 4.25 -16.02
CA TYR A 202 -0.03 3.67 -16.06
C TYR A 202 -0.02 2.36 -15.28
N ILE A 203 0.33 1.26 -15.94
CA ILE A 203 0.54 -0.04 -15.32
C ILE A 203 2.00 -0.12 -14.90
N MET A 204 2.25 -0.24 -13.60
CA MET A 204 3.61 -0.43 -13.11
C MET A 204 4.16 -1.78 -13.56
N ASN A 205 5.40 -1.78 -14.06
CA ASN A 205 6.12 -3.02 -14.23
C ASN A 205 6.27 -3.70 -12.85
N PRO A 206 6.16 -5.03 -12.74
CA PRO A 206 6.28 -5.69 -11.44
C PRO A 206 7.56 -5.34 -10.66
N LYS A 207 8.68 -5.11 -11.36
CA LYS A 207 9.93 -4.66 -10.70
C LYS A 207 9.82 -3.24 -10.13
N GLU A 208 9.12 -2.34 -10.82
CA GLU A 208 8.89 -0.96 -10.36
C GLU A 208 8.03 -0.97 -9.10
N ALA A 209 6.90 -1.68 -9.14
CA ALA A 209 5.99 -1.78 -8.00
C ALA A 209 6.70 -2.41 -6.78
N MET A 210 7.43 -3.52 -6.96
CA MET A 210 8.24 -4.12 -5.90
C MET A 210 9.28 -3.13 -5.33
N GLY A 211 9.93 -2.35 -6.19
CA GLY A 211 10.86 -1.30 -5.76
C GLY A 211 10.20 -0.25 -4.87
N ILE A 212 9.01 0.24 -5.27
CA ILE A 212 8.22 1.22 -4.51
C ILE A 212 7.79 0.65 -3.15
N ILE A 213 7.30 -0.60 -3.13
CA ILE A 213 6.92 -1.30 -1.89
C ILE A 213 8.11 -1.38 -0.93
N VAL A 214 9.30 -1.75 -1.43
CA VAL A 214 10.53 -1.79 -0.63
C VAL A 214 10.90 -0.41 -0.09
N VAL A 215 10.80 0.64 -0.92
CA VAL A 215 11.05 2.02 -0.49
C VAL A 215 10.10 2.41 0.64
N PHE A 216 8.80 2.15 0.51
CA PHE A 216 7.85 2.41 1.59
C PHE A 216 8.17 1.65 2.88
N CYS A 217 8.52 0.36 2.77
CA CYS A 217 8.92 -0.43 3.94
C CYS A 217 10.16 0.17 4.64
N ILE A 218 11.18 0.58 3.88
CA ILE A 218 12.40 1.21 4.43
C ILE A 218 12.06 2.56 5.07
N THR A 219 11.23 3.38 4.43
CA THR A 219 10.76 4.65 4.98
C THR A 219 10.03 4.44 6.29
N LEU A 220 9.17 3.44 6.40
CA LEU A 220 8.48 3.11 7.64
C LEU A 220 9.43 2.63 8.74
N PHE A 221 10.45 1.83 8.41
CA PHE A 221 11.50 1.49 9.38
C PHE A 221 12.24 2.72 9.89
N TYR A 222 12.55 3.66 8.99
CA TYR A 222 13.18 4.91 9.36
C TYR A 222 12.28 5.72 10.30
N LEU A 223 11.01 5.93 9.94
CA LEU A 223 10.03 6.66 10.74
C LEU A 223 9.81 6.02 12.12
N ASP A 224 9.69 4.68 12.20
CA ASP A 224 9.63 3.95 13.47
C ASP A 224 10.86 4.23 14.35
N SER A 225 12.03 4.38 13.74
CA SER A 225 13.29 4.58 14.47
C SER A 225 13.51 6.02 14.93
N THR A 226 13.01 7.00 14.19
CA THR A 226 13.21 8.44 14.44
C THR A 226 12.08 9.04 15.27
N LEU A 227 10.83 8.86 14.86
CA LEU A 227 9.67 9.48 15.50
C LEU A 227 9.34 8.88 16.87
N ALA A 228 9.83 7.69 17.17
CA ALA A 228 9.61 7.06 18.47
C ALA A 228 10.70 7.42 19.51
N LYS A 229 11.62 8.34 19.19
CA LYS A 229 12.57 8.94 20.14
C LYS A 229 12.10 10.29 20.70
N GLU A 230 11.13 10.92 20.04
CA GLU A 230 10.44 12.15 20.46
C GLU A 230 9.17 11.81 21.24
#